data_AF-A0A1M4WKP6-F1
#
_entry.id   AF-A0A1M4WKP6-F1
#
_cell.length_a   1.000
_cell.length_b   1.000
_cell.length_c   1.000
_cell.angle_alpha   90.00
_cell.angle_beta   90.00
_cell.angle_gamma   90.00
#
_symmetry.space_group_name_H-M   'P 1'
#
loop_
_entity.id
_entity.type
_entity.pdbx_description
1 polymer ?
#
loop_
_entity_poly.entity_id
_entity_poly.type
_entity_poly.pdbx_seq_one_letter_code
_entity_poly.pdbx_strand_id
1 'polypeptide(L)'
;MKKLVSMFLVLLIISTNVLAFASIDDKLINHWSKSIIEKDFVAYYFPYLAKDKFNKFNPEDNISKKDFTLSLASLFKDYGLDDITNNIGIYEPLTRKELVEIVGSKLISIDTIKYENQELPFQDINTMNKDSIELLRVLFNLKIINGVSSINFAPDRKVTQAEAIIILQRLKGVLEDMKGLKEISFNIAGIAQSYSGEEAIVVKEGTDNVLVTITKELPTPGYSLDVDKILRHKDGYKIYLNIIPPKADSMQLQVITYKTMTIEIDKNKLIGTPYIFTIEGSKSNLSIK
;
A
#
# COMPACT_ATOMS: atom_id res chain seq x y z
N MET A 1 -38.02 44.31 -31.35
CA MET A 1 -37.44 44.55 -30.01
C MET A 1 -37.72 43.43 -29.00
N LYS A 2 -38.95 42.91 -28.85
CA LYS A 2 -39.26 41.84 -27.87
C LYS A 2 -38.47 40.53 -28.03
N LYS A 3 -38.13 40.10 -29.26
CA LYS A 3 -37.33 38.88 -29.51
C LYS A 3 -35.84 39.03 -29.15
N LEU A 4 -35.27 40.23 -29.30
CA LEU A 4 -33.88 40.51 -28.95
C LEU A 4 -33.67 40.61 -27.43
N VAL A 5 -34.63 41.19 -26.71
CA VAL A 5 -34.60 41.24 -25.23
C VAL A 5 -34.75 39.83 -24.62
N SER A 6 -35.58 38.97 -25.22
CA SER A 6 -35.75 37.58 -24.76
C SER A 6 -34.49 36.73 -24.97
N MET A 7 -33.73 36.97 -26.04
CA MET A 7 -32.51 36.22 -26.32
C MET A 7 -31.35 36.64 -25.40
N PHE A 8 -31.32 37.92 -25.00
CA PHE A 8 -30.35 38.42 -24.01
C PHE A 8 -30.63 37.90 -22.59
N LEU A 9 -31.91 37.74 -22.21
CA LEU A 9 -32.30 37.16 -20.92
C LEU A 9 -31.97 35.67 -20.81
N VAL A 10 -32.11 34.91 -21.90
CA VAL A 10 -31.70 33.48 -21.93
C VAL A 10 -30.17 33.35 -21.90
N LEU A 11 -29.42 34.23 -22.56
CA LEU A 11 -27.95 34.24 -22.46
C LEU A 11 -27.46 34.63 -21.05
N LEU A 12 -28.14 35.56 -20.38
CA LEU A 12 -27.78 36.00 -19.03
C LEU A 12 -27.98 34.88 -18.00
N ILE A 13 -29.05 34.09 -18.12
CA ILE A 13 -29.35 32.96 -17.22
C ILE A 13 -28.34 31.80 -17.40
N ILE A 14 -27.72 31.67 -18.58
CA ILE A 14 -26.68 30.66 -18.83
C ILE A 14 -25.30 31.12 -18.30
N SER A 15 -25.12 32.42 -18.04
CA SER A 15 -23.84 32.97 -17.55
C SER A 15 -23.65 32.99 -16.02
N THR A 16 -24.69 32.71 -15.22
CA THR A 16 -24.62 32.85 -13.75
C THR A 16 -24.48 31.54 -12.97
N ASN A 17 -24.24 30.40 -13.64
CA ASN A 17 -23.99 29.14 -12.95
C ASN A 17 -22.62 28.55 -13.30
N VAL A 18 -21.56 29.35 -13.18
CA VAL A 18 -20.29 28.77 -12.76
C VAL A 18 -20.41 28.57 -11.25
N LEU A 19 -21.11 27.51 -10.84
CA LEU A 19 -20.87 26.94 -9.52
C LEU A 19 -19.38 26.60 -9.52
N ALA A 20 -18.56 27.44 -8.90
CA ALA A 20 -17.18 27.14 -8.61
C ALA A 20 -17.20 25.92 -7.68
N PHE A 21 -17.17 24.73 -8.28
CA PHE A 21 -17.16 23.48 -7.56
C PHE A 21 -15.79 23.39 -6.91
N ALA A 22 -15.75 23.53 -5.58
CA ALA A 22 -14.50 23.44 -4.82
C ALA A 22 -13.80 22.13 -5.15
N SER A 23 -12.68 22.23 -5.85
CA SER A 23 -11.70 21.18 -5.98
C SER A 23 -10.90 21.08 -4.67
N ILE A 24 -10.18 19.99 -4.45
CA ILE A 24 -9.22 19.92 -3.35
C ILE A 24 -8.18 21.05 -3.44
N ASP A 25 -7.85 21.48 -4.67
CA ASP A 25 -6.91 22.56 -4.93
C ASP A 25 -7.42 23.91 -4.40
N ASP A 26 -8.73 24.16 -4.50
CA ASP A 26 -9.36 25.36 -3.94
C ASP A 26 -9.32 25.36 -2.42
N LYS A 27 -9.52 24.20 -1.79
CA LYS A 27 -9.42 24.02 -0.33
C LYS A 27 -8.00 24.24 0.19
N LEU A 28 -6.99 24.01 -0.65
CA LEU A 28 -5.57 24.11 -0.29
C LEU A 28 -4.88 25.38 -0.81
N ILE A 29 -5.58 26.25 -1.55
CA ILE A 29 -4.93 27.29 -2.37
C ILE A 29 -3.91 28.17 -1.63
N ASN A 30 -4.17 28.48 -0.35
CA ASN A 30 -3.33 29.28 0.54
C ASN A 30 -2.84 28.49 1.78
N HIS A 31 -2.97 27.17 1.76
CA HIS A 31 -2.60 26.31 2.87
C HIS A 31 -1.17 25.76 2.66
N TRP A 32 -0.39 25.66 3.75
CA TRP A 32 1.01 25.22 3.70
C TRP A 32 1.20 23.81 3.11
N SER A 33 0.16 22.98 3.18
CA SER A 33 0.20 21.60 2.65
C SER A 33 -0.15 21.47 1.17
N LYS A 34 -0.40 22.57 0.45
CA LYS A 34 -0.84 22.54 -0.96
C LYS A 34 0.05 21.71 -1.87
N SER A 35 1.38 21.82 -1.72
CA SER A 35 2.36 21.10 -2.52
C SER A 35 2.71 19.72 -1.95
N ILE A 36 2.07 19.31 -0.85
CA ILE A 36 2.38 18.07 -0.14
C ILE A 36 1.22 17.07 -0.30
N ILE A 37 -0.03 17.53 -0.17
CA ILE A 37 -1.20 16.65 -0.23
C ILE A 37 -1.48 16.24 -1.67
N GLU A 38 -1.53 14.94 -1.89
CA GLU A 38 -1.85 14.34 -3.19
C GLU A 38 -3.34 14.06 -3.29
N LYS A 39 -4.00 14.65 -4.30
CA LYS A 39 -5.44 14.51 -4.52
C LYS A 39 -5.90 13.05 -4.59
N ASP A 40 -5.18 12.23 -5.35
CA ASP A 40 -5.54 10.83 -5.59
C ASP A 40 -5.39 10.00 -4.31
N PHE A 41 -4.38 10.32 -3.49
CA PHE A 41 -4.20 9.71 -2.17
C PHE A 41 -5.39 10.01 -1.25
N VAL A 42 -5.84 11.27 -1.19
CA VAL A 42 -7.03 11.65 -0.40
C VAL A 42 -8.28 10.97 -0.93
N ALA A 43 -8.48 10.94 -2.26
CA ALA A 43 -9.62 10.28 -2.86
C ALA A 43 -9.69 8.78 -2.52
N TYR A 44 -8.54 8.11 -2.46
CA TYR A 44 -8.46 6.68 -2.23
C TYR A 44 -8.53 6.30 -0.74
N TYR A 45 -7.69 6.91 0.12
CA TYR A 45 -7.60 6.53 1.54
C TYR A 45 -8.51 7.34 2.46
N PHE A 46 -9.01 8.49 2.01
CA PHE A 46 -9.93 9.36 2.77
C PHE A 46 -11.22 9.61 1.99
N PRO A 47 -11.94 8.55 1.54
CA PRO A 47 -13.08 8.70 0.65
C PRO A 47 -14.24 9.51 1.28
N TYR A 48 -14.34 9.54 2.61
CA TYR A 48 -15.32 10.35 3.34
C TYR A 48 -15.02 11.85 3.29
N LEU A 49 -13.75 12.26 3.13
CA LEU A 49 -13.36 13.65 2.87
C LEU A 49 -13.55 14.01 1.41
N ALA A 50 -13.26 13.08 0.49
CA ALA A 50 -13.34 13.29 -0.95
C ALA A 50 -14.78 13.29 -1.50
N LYS A 51 -15.73 12.72 -0.76
CA LYS A 51 -17.15 12.68 -1.13
C LYS A 51 -17.68 14.09 -1.43
N ASP A 52 -18.59 14.16 -2.40
CA ASP A 52 -19.27 15.40 -2.80
C ASP A 52 -18.27 16.50 -3.20
N LYS A 53 -17.25 16.10 -4.00
CA LYS A 53 -16.17 16.98 -4.48
C LYS A 53 -15.41 17.64 -3.32
N PHE A 54 -14.91 16.85 -2.39
CA PHE A 54 -14.11 17.36 -1.27
C PHE A 54 -14.81 18.38 -0.37
N ASN A 55 -16.16 18.43 -0.35
CA ASN A 55 -16.88 19.45 0.42
C ASN A 55 -16.58 19.35 1.93
N LYS A 56 -16.44 18.11 2.44
CA LYS A 56 -16.11 17.81 3.84
C LYS A 56 -14.62 17.98 4.18
N PHE A 57 -13.77 18.16 3.18
CA PHE A 57 -12.36 18.42 3.40
C PHE A 57 -12.16 19.88 3.81
N ASN A 58 -11.55 20.05 4.96
CA ASN A 58 -11.05 21.32 5.47
C ASN A 58 -9.71 21.04 6.17
N PRO A 59 -8.58 21.51 5.61
CA PRO A 59 -7.26 21.09 6.07
C PRO A 59 -6.94 21.44 7.52
N GLU A 60 -7.60 22.45 8.09
CA GLU A 60 -7.41 22.93 9.47
C GLU A 60 -8.36 22.25 10.47
N ASP A 61 -9.43 21.61 10.00
CA ASP A 61 -10.37 20.93 10.90
C ASP A 61 -9.71 19.70 11.51
N ASN A 62 -10.09 19.36 12.74
CA ASN A 62 -9.59 18.16 13.41
C ASN A 62 -10.13 16.89 12.76
N ILE A 63 -9.29 15.86 12.67
CA ILE A 63 -9.74 14.52 12.27
C ILE A 63 -10.24 13.74 13.48
N SER A 64 -11.32 12.96 13.30
CA SER A 64 -11.77 12.03 14.33
C SER A 64 -10.88 10.79 14.39
N LYS A 65 -10.76 10.19 15.57
CA LYS A 65 -10.03 8.93 15.76
C LYS A 65 -10.57 7.82 14.87
N LYS A 66 -11.90 7.72 14.72
CA LYS A 66 -12.58 6.79 13.81
C LYS A 66 -12.12 6.97 12.36
N ASP A 67 -12.21 8.20 11.86
CA ASP A 67 -11.96 8.49 10.44
C ASP A 67 -10.49 8.21 10.09
N PHE A 68 -9.57 8.63 10.96
CA PHE A 68 -8.15 8.31 10.81
C PHE A 68 -7.88 6.80 10.82
N THR A 69 -8.49 6.08 11.76
CA THR A 69 -8.30 4.62 11.89
C THR A 69 -8.83 3.88 10.66
N LEU A 70 -9.96 4.32 10.08
CA LEU A 70 -10.48 3.77 8.82
C LEU A 70 -9.50 4.00 7.66
N SER A 71 -8.98 5.21 7.52
CA SER A 71 -7.99 5.54 6.48
C SER A 71 -6.69 4.76 6.64
N LEU A 72 -6.21 4.61 7.88
CA LEU A 72 -5.04 3.81 8.20
C LEU A 72 -5.28 2.32 7.88
N ALA A 73 -6.45 1.78 8.20
CA ALA A 73 -6.82 0.40 7.86
C ALA A 73 -6.87 0.19 6.34
N SER A 74 -7.44 1.13 5.58
CA SER A 74 -7.41 1.09 4.12
C SER A 74 -5.98 1.10 3.58
N LEU A 75 -5.10 1.93 4.14
CA LEU A 75 -3.68 1.93 3.76
C LEU A 75 -3.02 0.59 4.05
N PHE A 76 -3.14 0.07 5.27
CA PHE A 76 -2.51 -1.21 5.61
C PHE A 76 -3.04 -2.39 4.80
N LYS A 77 -4.34 -2.39 4.46
CA LYS A 77 -4.96 -3.40 3.59
C LYS A 77 -4.28 -3.50 2.23
N ASP A 78 -3.93 -2.38 1.60
CA ASP A 78 -3.22 -2.37 0.31
C ASP A 78 -1.83 -3.02 0.38
N TYR A 79 -1.31 -3.25 1.58
CA TYR A 79 0.00 -3.83 1.85
C TYR A 79 -0.12 -5.23 2.48
N GLY A 80 -1.34 -5.80 2.54
CA GLY A 80 -1.60 -7.11 3.13
C GLY A 80 -1.44 -7.14 4.65
N LEU A 81 -1.52 -5.99 5.32
CA LEU A 81 -1.39 -5.87 6.78
C LEU A 81 -2.77 -5.80 7.42
N ASP A 82 -3.59 -6.83 7.18
CA ASP A 82 -4.96 -6.87 7.70
C ASP A 82 -4.93 -7.11 9.20
N ASP A 83 -5.38 -6.12 9.95
CA ASP A 83 -5.66 -6.26 11.36
C ASP A 83 -7.10 -5.80 11.62
N ILE A 84 -7.87 -6.66 12.28
CA ILE A 84 -9.28 -6.42 12.60
C ILE A 84 -9.29 -5.29 13.61
N THR A 85 -9.62 -4.08 13.15
CA THR A 85 -9.81 -2.93 14.02
C THR A 85 -11.02 -3.19 14.92
N ASN A 86 -10.77 -3.70 16.12
CA ASN A 86 -11.79 -3.77 17.16
C ASN A 86 -12.07 -2.35 17.67
N ASN A 87 -13.34 -1.98 17.67
CA ASN A 87 -13.91 -0.71 18.17
C ASN A 87 -13.62 0.57 17.37
N ILE A 88 -14.26 0.70 16.20
CA ILE A 88 -14.39 1.98 15.48
C ILE A 88 -15.71 2.68 15.88
N GLY A 89 -15.85 3.01 17.17
CA GLY A 89 -17.01 3.74 17.72
C GLY A 89 -16.73 5.17 18.18
N ILE A 90 -15.46 5.60 18.18
CA ILE A 90 -15.04 6.85 18.84
C ILE A 90 -14.94 7.99 17.81
N TYR A 91 -15.85 8.95 17.92
CA TYR A 91 -15.93 10.13 17.04
C TYR A 91 -15.13 11.33 17.58
N GLU A 92 -14.42 11.17 18.70
CA GLU A 92 -13.66 12.25 19.31
C GLU A 92 -12.47 12.69 18.44
N PRO A 93 -12.08 13.98 18.50
CA PRO A 93 -10.88 14.46 17.83
C PRO A 93 -9.62 13.73 18.31
N LEU A 94 -8.87 13.19 17.34
CA LEU A 94 -7.63 12.45 17.58
C LEU A 94 -6.54 13.38 18.12
N THR A 95 -5.88 13.00 19.21
CA THR A 95 -4.66 13.69 19.68
C THR A 95 -3.41 13.17 18.98
N ARG A 96 -2.33 13.95 18.99
CA ARG A 96 -1.03 13.53 18.43
C ARG A 96 -0.44 12.32 19.14
N LYS A 97 -0.60 12.24 20.46
CA LYS A 97 -0.22 11.08 21.28
C LYS A 97 -0.96 9.81 20.83
N GLU A 98 -2.28 9.88 20.69
CA GLU A 98 -3.07 8.73 20.22
C GLU A 98 -2.70 8.33 18.79
N LEU A 99 -2.42 9.29 17.91
CA LEU A 99 -1.94 8.99 16.56
C LEU A 99 -0.64 8.18 16.61
N VAL A 100 0.30 8.57 17.47
CA VAL A 100 1.56 7.84 17.68
C VAL A 100 1.29 6.42 18.15
N GLU A 101 0.41 6.25 19.14
CA GLU A 101 0.04 4.95 19.68
C GLU A 101 -0.58 4.06 18.59
N ILE A 102 -1.53 4.58 17.81
CA ILE A 102 -2.23 3.84 16.75
C ILE A 102 -1.28 3.44 15.62
N VAL A 103 -0.49 4.38 15.10
CA VAL A 103 0.40 4.10 13.96
C VAL A 103 1.60 3.29 14.41
N GLY A 104 2.24 3.69 15.51
CA GLY A 104 3.46 3.07 16.03
C GLY A 104 3.25 1.62 16.44
N SER A 105 2.15 1.30 17.14
CA SER A 105 1.87 -0.08 17.56
C SER A 105 1.68 -1.01 16.37
N LYS A 106 0.90 -0.59 15.36
CA LYS A 106 0.74 -1.34 14.12
C LYS A 106 2.07 -1.49 13.38
N LEU A 107 2.86 -0.44 13.31
CA LEU A 107 4.12 -0.45 12.58
C LEU A 107 5.15 -1.40 13.25
N ILE A 108 5.32 -1.34 14.58
CA ILE A 108 6.26 -2.23 15.29
C ILE A 108 5.82 -3.71 15.27
N SER A 109 4.53 -4.00 15.13
CA SER A 109 4.07 -5.39 14.94
C SER A 109 4.55 -6.02 13.62
N ILE A 110 5.05 -5.21 12.69
CA ILE A 110 5.69 -5.68 11.47
C ILE A 110 7.14 -6.04 11.81
N ASP A 111 7.46 -7.34 11.84
CA ASP A 111 8.70 -7.97 12.31
C ASP A 111 9.96 -7.66 11.47
N THR A 112 10.15 -6.42 11.03
CA THR A 112 11.19 -6.05 10.05
C THR A 112 11.73 -4.64 10.24
N ILE A 113 11.26 -3.89 11.23
CA ILE A 113 11.63 -2.48 11.40
C ILE A 113 12.90 -2.35 12.23
N LYS A 114 14.01 -2.07 11.53
CA LYS A 114 15.23 -1.58 12.16
C LYS A 114 15.16 -0.06 12.21
N TYR A 115 15.31 0.50 13.40
CA TYR A 115 15.45 1.93 13.59
C TYR A 115 16.66 2.21 14.48
N GLU A 116 17.36 3.30 14.19
CA GLU A 116 18.45 3.76 15.04
C GLU A 116 17.88 4.31 16.35
N ASN A 117 18.57 4.12 17.46
CA ASN A 117 18.15 4.68 18.74
C ASN A 117 18.63 6.15 18.84
N GLN A 118 17.96 7.04 18.11
CA GLN A 118 18.22 8.48 18.18
C GLN A 118 17.42 9.13 19.31
N GLU A 119 18.04 10.08 20.01
CA GLU A 119 17.35 10.93 20.98
C GLU A 119 16.29 11.82 20.30
N LEU A 120 15.12 11.91 20.93
CA LEU A 120 14.05 12.79 20.48
C LEU A 120 14.36 14.22 20.96
N PRO A 121 14.24 15.25 20.09
CA PRO A 121 14.57 16.63 20.46
C PRO A 121 13.46 17.33 21.27
N PHE A 122 12.37 16.61 21.61
CA PHE A 122 11.16 17.20 22.15
C PHE A 122 11.20 17.31 23.68
N GLN A 123 10.90 18.50 24.21
CA GLN A 123 10.95 18.76 25.65
C GLN A 123 9.62 18.47 26.37
N ASP A 124 8.51 18.46 25.62
CA ASP A 124 7.13 18.38 26.12
C ASP A 124 6.53 16.95 26.11
N ILE A 125 7.34 15.95 25.74
CA ILE A 125 6.93 14.53 25.68
C ILE A 125 6.97 13.83 27.04
N ASN A 126 7.43 14.50 28.10
CA ASN A 126 7.41 13.99 29.48
C ASN A 126 5.99 13.71 30.01
N THR A 127 4.95 14.22 29.34
CA THR A 127 3.53 13.93 29.60
C THR A 127 3.08 12.59 29.02
N MET A 128 3.90 11.95 28.17
CA MET A 128 3.66 10.64 27.57
C MET A 128 4.28 9.54 28.43
N ASN A 129 3.68 8.34 28.38
CA ASN A 129 4.29 7.16 28.99
C ASN A 129 5.50 6.67 28.15
N LYS A 130 6.35 5.84 28.76
CA LYS A 130 7.59 5.33 28.14
C LYS A 130 7.33 4.63 26.81
N ASP A 131 6.31 3.78 26.73
CA ASP A 131 6.01 3.01 25.52
C ASP A 131 5.61 3.95 24.37
N SER A 132 4.80 4.97 24.65
CA SER A 132 4.39 5.98 23.67
C SER A 132 5.57 6.83 23.19
N ILE A 133 6.55 7.11 24.07
CA ILE A 133 7.79 7.79 23.70
C ILE A 133 8.63 6.92 22.76
N GLU A 134 8.71 5.62 23.00
CA GLU A 134 9.42 4.70 22.09
C GLU A 134 8.70 4.57 20.75
N LEU A 135 7.37 4.50 20.73
CA LEU A 135 6.59 4.57 19.48
C LEU A 135 6.86 5.88 18.72
N LEU A 136 6.89 7.01 19.43
CA LEU A 136 7.22 8.30 18.83
C LEU A 136 8.63 8.29 18.22
N ARG A 137 9.60 7.68 18.91
CA ARG A 137 10.98 7.52 18.42
C ARG A 137 11.03 6.78 17.09
N VAL A 138 10.31 5.66 16.98
CA VAL A 138 10.21 4.90 15.73
C VAL A 138 9.64 5.76 14.61
N LEU A 139 8.49 6.40 14.84
CA LEU A 139 7.83 7.21 13.81
C LEU A 139 8.65 8.43 13.40
N PHE A 140 9.39 9.03 14.33
CA PHE A 140 10.27 10.16 14.08
C PHE A 140 11.48 9.75 13.24
N ASN A 141 12.14 8.63 13.58
CA ASN A 141 13.32 8.15 12.87
C ASN A 141 12.98 7.68 11.45
N LEU A 142 11.78 7.12 11.25
CA LEU A 142 11.24 6.79 9.94
C LEU A 142 10.71 8.01 9.16
N LYS A 143 10.84 9.22 9.73
CA LYS A 143 10.36 10.49 9.14
C LYS A 143 8.86 10.50 8.82
N ILE A 144 8.08 9.64 9.50
CA ILE A 144 6.62 9.59 9.37
C ILE A 144 6.01 10.79 10.08
N ILE A 145 6.51 11.12 11.27
CA ILE A 145 6.01 12.23 12.10
C ILE A 145 7.15 13.19 12.48
N ASN A 146 6.82 14.48 12.54
CA ASN A 146 7.71 15.55 13.02
C ASN A 146 7.07 16.25 14.22
N GLY A 147 7.84 17.03 14.97
CA GLY A 147 7.31 17.96 15.95
C GLY A 147 6.50 19.10 15.32
N VAL A 148 5.73 19.80 16.14
CA VAL A 148 5.08 21.07 15.75
C VAL A 148 6.09 22.23 15.71
N SER A 149 7.24 22.04 16.36
CA SER A 149 8.44 22.86 16.22
C SER A 149 9.68 21.96 16.31
N SER A 150 10.88 22.55 16.29
CA SER A 150 12.14 21.82 16.49
C SER A 150 12.29 21.23 17.90
N ILE A 151 11.55 21.74 18.90
CA ILE A 151 11.68 21.35 20.31
C ILE A 151 10.37 20.89 20.96
N ASN A 152 9.24 21.01 20.27
CA ASN A 152 7.92 20.65 20.80
C ASN A 152 7.21 19.65 19.89
N PHE A 153 6.64 18.62 20.49
CA PHE A 153 5.80 17.64 19.83
C PHE A 153 4.30 17.94 19.98
N ALA A 154 3.90 18.57 21.08
CA ALA A 154 2.53 18.86 21.51
C ALA A 154 1.62 17.61 21.62
N PRO A 155 1.89 16.67 22.55
CA PRO A 155 1.20 15.37 22.62
C PRO A 155 -0.33 15.43 22.66
N ASP A 156 -0.90 16.38 23.41
CA ASP A 156 -2.35 16.49 23.62
C ASP A 156 -3.06 17.38 22.59
N ARG A 157 -2.31 18.00 21.67
CA ARG A 157 -2.89 18.79 20.58
C ARG A 157 -3.68 17.87 19.65
N LYS A 158 -4.83 18.36 19.16
CA LYS A 158 -5.63 17.66 18.15
C LYS A 158 -4.95 17.68 16.79
N VAL A 159 -5.10 16.58 16.06
CA VAL A 159 -4.53 16.38 14.72
C VAL A 159 -5.48 16.95 13.69
N THR A 160 -4.97 17.79 12.78
CA THR A 160 -5.79 18.32 11.68
C THR A 160 -5.93 17.30 10.53
N GLN A 161 -6.93 17.48 9.67
CA GLN A 161 -7.11 16.64 8.48
C GLN A 161 -5.87 16.67 7.58
N ALA A 162 -5.24 17.83 7.38
CA ALA A 162 -4.02 17.93 6.57
C ALA A 162 -2.85 17.15 7.19
N GLU A 163 -2.66 17.26 8.51
CA GLU A 163 -1.59 16.53 9.21
C GLU A 163 -1.79 15.02 9.12
N ALA A 164 -3.02 14.56 9.31
CA ALA A 164 -3.36 13.14 9.21
C ALA A 164 -3.07 12.56 7.82
N ILE A 165 -3.46 13.29 6.76
CA ILE A 165 -3.20 12.90 5.37
C ILE A 165 -1.70 12.81 5.11
N ILE A 166 -0.93 13.83 5.50
CA ILE A 166 0.53 13.86 5.28
C ILE A 166 1.22 12.73 6.02
N ILE A 167 0.81 12.45 7.26
CA ILE A 167 1.35 11.32 8.03
C ILE A 167 1.07 10.00 7.32
N LEU A 168 -0.14 9.78 6.81
CA LEU A 168 -0.43 8.55 6.06
C LEU A 168 0.30 8.51 4.70
N GLN A 169 0.54 9.63 4.01
CA GLN A 169 1.37 9.65 2.81
C GLN A 169 2.82 9.27 3.10
N ARG A 170 3.39 9.77 4.20
CA ARG A 170 4.74 9.41 4.63
C ARG A 170 4.83 7.96 5.07
N LEU A 171 3.82 7.50 5.82
CA LEU A 171 3.70 6.08 6.16
C LEU A 171 3.59 5.23 4.89
N LYS A 172 2.81 5.65 3.88
CA LYS A 172 2.75 4.96 2.59
C LYS A 172 4.13 4.86 1.93
N GLY A 173 4.91 5.96 1.94
CA GLY A 173 6.29 5.99 1.44
C GLY A 173 7.20 5.04 2.21
N VAL A 174 7.14 5.04 3.54
CA VAL A 174 7.89 4.08 4.38
C VAL A 174 7.44 2.65 4.10
N LEU A 175 6.12 2.41 4.01
CA LEU A 175 5.57 1.12 3.64
C LEU A 175 5.93 0.75 2.20
N GLU A 176 6.27 1.71 1.33
CA GLU A 176 6.70 1.52 -0.06
C GLU A 176 8.16 1.18 -0.20
N ASP A 177 9.00 1.87 0.56
CA ASP A 177 10.39 1.49 0.77
C ASP A 177 10.44 0.12 1.45
N MET A 178 9.47 -0.15 2.33
CA MET A 178 9.16 -1.47 2.83
C MET A 178 8.32 -2.33 1.87
N LYS A 179 7.75 -1.85 0.73
CA LYS A 179 6.99 -2.65 -0.28
C LYS A 179 7.94 -3.51 -1.10
N GLY A 180 9.24 -3.30 -0.95
CA GLY A 180 10.13 -4.43 -0.76
C GLY A 180 9.77 -5.19 0.52
N LEU A 181 8.53 -5.71 0.66
CA LEU A 181 8.11 -6.59 1.74
C LEU A 181 8.79 -7.91 1.38
N LYS A 182 10.08 -7.89 1.70
CA LYS A 182 11.24 -8.63 1.19
C LYS A 182 10.99 -9.32 -0.15
N GLU A 183 11.55 -8.77 -1.23
CA GLU A 183 11.82 -9.64 -2.39
C GLU A 183 12.67 -10.80 -1.88
N ILE A 184 12.09 -11.99 -1.95
CA ILE A 184 12.71 -13.18 -1.44
C ILE A 184 13.68 -13.62 -2.52
N SER A 185 14.96 -13.37 -2.31
CA SER A 185 15.98 -13.93 -3.19
C SER A 185 15.87 -15.47 -3.18
N PHE A 186 15.96 -16.06 -4.36
CA PHE A 186 15.89 -17.50 -4.58
C PHE A 186 16.98 -17.90 -5.55
N ASN A 187 17.28 -19.19 -5.61
CA ASN A 187 18.10 -19.80 -6.66
C ASN A 187 17.23 -20.74 -7.48
N ILE A 188 17.47 -20.83 -8.78
CA ILE A 188 16.84 -21.84 -9.62
C ILE A 188 17.65 -23.13 -9.47
N ALA A 189 17.03 -24.17 -8.89
CA ALA A 189 17.65 -25.47 -8.70
C ALA A 189 17.55 -26.35 -9.96
N GLY A 190 16.51 -26.17 -10.77
CA GLY A 190 16.37 -26.91 -12.03
C GLY A 190 15.08 -26.60 -12.77
N ILE A 191 15.10 -26.86 -14.08
CA ILE A 191 13.95 -26.73 -14.97
C ILE A 191 13.87 -27.98 -15.84
N ALA A 192 12.68 -28.57 -15.94
CA ALA A 192 12.41 -29.73 -16.78
C ALA A 192 11.14 -29.51 -17.60
N GLN A 193 11.02 -30.23 -18.72
CA GLN A 193 9.83 -30.29 -19.54
C GLN A 193 9.34 -31.74 -19.64
N SER A 194 8.02 -31.94 -19.56
CA SER A 194 7.36 -33.22 -19.80
C SER A 194 6.15 -33.06 -20.72
N TYR A 195 5.65 -34.19 -21.23
CA TYR A 195 4.42 -34.28 -22.03
C TYR A 195 3.25 -34.87 -21.23
N SER A 196 3.45 -35.09 -19.94
CA SER A 196 2.46 -35.61 -19.00
C SER A 196 2.73 -34.99 -17.63
N GLY A 197 1.68 -34.47 -16.99
CA GLY A 197 1.79 -33.79 -15.70
C GLY A 197 0.48 -33.10 -15.35
N GLU A 198 0.50 -32.36 -14.25
CA GLU A 198 -0.61 -31.52 -13.78
C GLU A 198 -0.03 -30.19 -13.29
N GLU A 199 -0.77 -29.10 -13.46
CA GLU A 199 -0.40 -27.81 -12.86
C GLU A 199 -0.39 -27.93 -11.33
N ALA A 200 0.72 -27.55 -10.71
CA ALA A 200 0.86 -27.67 -9.27
C ALA A 200 1.93 -26.72 -8.72
N ILE A 201 1.79 -26.40 -7.44
CA ILE A 201 2.87 -25.86 -6.60
C ILE A 201 3.08 -26.85 -5.47
N VAL A 202 4.30 -27.34 -5.33
CA VAL A 202 4.69 -28.27 -4.27
C VAL A 202 5.78 -27.62 -3.43
N VAL A 203 5.56 -27.56 -2.12
CA VAL A 203 6.51 -27.00 -1.15
C VAL A 203 7.11 -28.13 -0.34
N LYS A 204 8.45 -28.20 -0.26
CA LYS A 204 9.18 -29.15 0.58
C LYS A 204 10.15 -28.41 1.48
N GLU A 205 10.01 -28.62 2.78
CA GLU A 205 10.93 -28.07 3.77
C GLU A 205 12.16 -28.99 3.93
N GLY A 206 13.34 -28.46 3.62
CA GLY A 206 14.62 -29.08 3.96
C GLY A 206 15.08 -28.69 5.36
N THR A 207 16.36 -28.89 5.69
CA THR A 207 16.93 -28.42 6.97
C THR A 207 17.01 -26.90 7.00
N ASP A 208 17.77 -26.32 6.07
CA ASP A 208 18.07 -24.87 6.03
C ASP A 208 17.28 -24.12 4.94
N ASN A 209 16.77 -24.85 3.94
CA ASN A 209 16.12 -24.26 2.76
C ASN A 209 14.70 -24.82 2.57
N VAL A 210 13.89 -24.09 1.80
CA VAL A 210 12.58 -24.52 1.30
C VAL A 210 12.67 -24.63 -0.21
N LEU A 211 12.26 -25.80 -0.73
CA LEU A 211 12.16 -26.04 -2.16
C LEU A 211 10.72 -25.82 -2.59
N VAL A 212 10.52 -24.96 -3.58
CA VAL A 212 9.22 -24.70 -4.20
C VAL A 212 9.27 -25.17 -5.64
N THR A 213 8.53 -26.21 -5.95
CA THR A 213 8.41 -26.77 -7.30
C THR A 213 7.12 -26.30 -7.94
N ILE A 214 7.23 -25.61 -9.06
CA ILE A 214 6.14 -25.00 -9.83
C ILE A 214 6.03 -25.74 -11.16
N THR A 215 4.88 -26.35 -11.43
CA THR A 215 4.56 -26.94 -12.72
C THR A 215 3.50 -26.09 -13.43
N LYS A 216 3.82 -25.66 -14.65
CA LYS A 216 2.92 -24.91 -15.52
C LYS A 216 2.60 -25.65 -16.80
N GLU A 217 1.31 -25.71 -17.12
CA GLU A 217 0.79 -26.24 -18.37
C GLU A 217 0.95 -25.16 -19.45
N LEU A 218 1.45 -25.58 -20.61
CA LEU A 218 1.77 -24.72 -21.72
C LEU A 218 1.22 -25.34 -23.00
N PRO A 219 0.64 -24.54 -23.90
CA PRO A 219 -0.15 -25.05 -25.02
C PRO A 219 0.70 -25.82 -26.05
N THR A 220 1.98 -25.48 -26.17
CA THR A 220 2.95 -26.14 -27.05
C THR A 220 4.32 -26.18 -26.39
N PRO A 221 5.27 -26.99 -26.90
CA PRO A 221 6.67 -26.84 -26.54
C PRO A 221 7.22 -25.45 -26.94
N GLY A 222 8.41 -25.13 -26.43
CA GLY A 222 9.17 -23.94 -26.84
C GLY A 222 8.94 -22.68 -26.01
N TYR A 223 7.97 -22.68 -25.10
CA TYR A 223 7.81 -21.61 -24.11
C TYR A 223 8.99 -21.57 -23.14
N SER A 224 9.44 -20.39 -22.72
CA SER A 224 10.33 -20.22 -21.57
C SER A 224 9.51 -19.96 -20.32
N LEU A 225 9.95 -20.53 -19.20
CA LEU A 225 9.37 -20.33 -17.87
C LEU A 225 10.49 -19.84 -16.96
N ASP A 226 10.24 -18.71 -16.29
CA ASP A 226 11.13 -18.12 -15.30
C ASP A 226 10.31 -17.52 -14.13
N VAL A 227 10.98 -17.17 -13.04
CA VAL A 227 10.42 -16.41 -11.92
C VAL A 227 10.97 -14.98 -12.00
N ASP A 228 10.10 -14.01 -12.20
CA ASP A 228 10.46 -12.58 -12.19
C ASP A 228 10.85 -12.14 -10.78
N LYS A 229 10.01 -12.47 -9.79
CA LYS A 229 10.23 -12.15 -8.39
C LYS A 229 9.32 -12.95 -7.46
N ILE A 230 9.70 -12.97 -6.18
CA ILE A 230 8.89 -13.52 -5.10
C ILE A 230 8.70 -12.44 -4.06
N LEU A 231 7.45 -12.12 -3.76
CA LEU A 231 7.11 -11.10 -2.78
C LEU A 231 6.41 -11.75 -1.60
N ARG A 232 6.78 -11.31 -0.39
CA ARG A 232 6.05 -11.72 0.80
C ARG A 232 4.66 -11.07 0.82
N HIS A 233 3.67 -11.83 1.27
CA HIS A 233 2.30 -11.38 1.42
C HIS A 233 1.69 -11.91 2.73
N LYS A 234 0.47 -11.47 3.07
CA LYS A 234 -0.21 -11.79 4.33
C LYS A 234 -0.30 -13.29 4.57
N ASP A 235 -0.74 -14.02 3.55
CA ASP A 235 -1.08 -15.44 3.62
C ASP A 235 0.04 -16.33 3.06
N GLY A 236 1.27 -15.80 2.97
CA GLY A 236 2.43 -16.54 2.47
C GLY A 236 3.28 -15.72 1.49
N TYR A 237 3.58 -16.31 0.33
CA TYR A 237 4.48 -15.73 -0.66
C TYR A 237 3.83 -15.78 -2.04
N LYS A 238 3.91 -14.67 -2.77
CA LYS A 238 3.42 -14.55 -4.15
C LYS A 238 4.58 -14.67 -5.12
N ILE A 239 4.48 -15.63 -6.04
CA ILE A 239 5.44 -15.87 -7.10
C ILE A 239 4.92 -15.26 -8.39
N TYR A 240 5.73 -14.39 -8.99
CA TYR A 240 5.43 -13.77 -10.27
C TYR A 240 6.22 -14.51 -11.35
N LEU A 241 5.51 -15.17 -12.26
CA LEU A 241 6.14 -15.92 -13.35
C LEU A 241 6.38 -15.02 -14.56
N ASN A 242 7.50 -15.25 -15.23
CA ASN A 242 7.78 -14.73 -16.56
C ASN A 242 7.69 -15.87 -17.57
N ILE A 243 6.64 -15.86 -18.39
CA ILE A 243 6.38 -16.89 -19.40
C ILE A 243 6.50 -16.25 -20.78
N ILE A 244 7.46 -16.71 -21.56
CA ILE A 244 7.75 -16.17 -22.90
C ILE A 244 7.35 -17.22 -23.93
N PRO A 245 6.45 -16.92 -24.88
CA PRO A 245 6.08 -17.86 -25.94
C PRO A 245 7.26 -18.13 -26.89
N PRO A 246 7.25 -19.27 -27.60
CA PRO A 246 8.19 -19.51 -28.68
C PRO A 246 8.02 -18.43 -29.76
N LYS A 247 9.05 -18.27 -30.61
CA LYS A 247 8.97 -17.35 -31.75
C LYS A 247 7.79 -17.73 -32.66
N ALA A 248 7.08 -16.74 -33.20
CA ALA A 248 5.86 -16.95 -33.98
C ALA A 248 6.07 -17.80 -35.26
N ASP A 249 7.30 -17.81 -35.79
CA ASP A 249 7.72 -18.59 -36.96
C ASP A 249 8.27 -19.98 -36.60
N SER A 250 8.28 -20.32 -35.31
CA SER A 250 8.80 -21.60 -34.83
C SER A 250 7.80 -22.73 -35.09
N MET A 251 8.24 -23.76 -35.81
CA MET A 251 7.46 -24.99 -35.91
C MET A 251 7.49 -25.72 -34.57
N GLN A 252 6.33 -25.78 -33.90
CA GLN A 252 6.14 -26.49 -32.65
C GLN A 252 5.20 -27.68 -32.86
N LEU A 253 5.44 -28.76 -32.12
CA LEU A 253 4.48 -29.85 -32.01
C LEU A 253 3.20 -29.30 -31.35
N GLN A 254 2.04 -29.67 -31.89
CA GLN A 254 0.74 -29.25 -31.38
C GLN A 254 0.29 -30.15 -30.23
N VAL A 255 1.07 -30.15 -29.16
CA VAL A 255 0.85 -30.97 -27.96
C VAL A 255 1.07 -30.12 -26.71
N ILE A 256 0.21 -30.33 -25.71
CA ILE A 256 0.36 -29.70 -24.40
C ILE A 256 1.67 -30.18 -23.77
N THR A 257 2.39 -29.25 -23.14
CA THR A 257 3.60 -29.55 -22.37
C THR A 257 3.49 -29.00 -20.97
N TYR A 258 4.23 -29.61 -20.05
CA TYR A 258 4.34 -29.16 -18.68
C TYR A 258 5.79 -28.75 -18.44
N LYS A 259 6.00 -27.52 -18.00
CA LYS A 259 7.30 -27.07 -17.52
C LYS A 259 7.30 -27.02 -16.01
N THR A 260 8.25 -27.74 -15.42
CA THR A 260 8.44 -27.82 -13.98
C THR A 260 9.73 -27.11 -13.61
N MET A 261 9.64 -26.06 -12.80
CA MET A 261 10.77 -25.35 -12.22
C MET A 261 10.83 -25.62 -10.73
N THR A 262 12.02 -25.88 -10.20
CA THR A 262 12.25 -25.88 -8.75
C THR A 262 13.13 -24.71 -8.38
N ILE A 263 12.66 -23.91 -7.43
CA ILE A 263 13.43 -22.84 -6.80
C ILE A 263 13.77 -23.22 -5.36
N GLU A 264 14.90 -22.69 -4.90
CA GLU A 264 15.43 -22.87 -3.55
C GLU A 264 15.47 -21.54 -2.82
N ILE A 265 14.93 -21.52 -1.61
CA ILE A 265 14.86 -20.33 -0.76
C ILE A 265 15.41 -20.65 0.62
N ASP A 266 16.32 -19.81 1.10
CA ASP A 266 16.84 -19.89 2.47
C ASP A 266 15.73 -19.59 3.50
N LYS A 267 15.55 -20.48 4.49
CA LYS A 267 14.53 -20.33 5.53
C LYS A 267 14.69 -19.05 6.33
N ASN A 268 15.91 -18.51 6.49
CA ASN A 268 16.10 -17.25 7.21
C ASN A 268 15.45 -16.03 6.50
N LYS A 269 15.05 -16.20 5.23
CA LYS A 269 14.33 -15.18 4.45
C LYS A 269 12.83 -15.34 4.56
N LEU A 270 12.38 -16.51 4.99
CA LEU A 270 10.99 -16.86 5.19
C LEU A 270 10.64 -16.70 6.67
N ILE A 271 9.37 -16.43 6.94
CA ILE A 271 8.81 -16.29 8.28
C ILE A 271 7.49 -17.07 8.33
N GLY A 272 7.26 -17.72 9.47
CA GLY A 272 6.07 -18.51 9.74
C GLY A 272 6.10 -19.88 9.07
N THR A 273 5.46 -20.86 9.69
CA THR A 273 5.22 -22.19 9.12
C THR A 273 3.75 -22.57 9.29
N PRO A 274 3.13 -23.30 8.34
CA PRO A 274 3.72 -23.79 7.08
C PRO A 274 3.96 -22.66 6.06
N TYR A 275 4.96 -22.82 5.18
CA TYR A 275 5.22 -21.85 4.11
C TYR A 275 4.23 -22.02 2.96
N ILE A 276 3.40 -21.02 2.71
CA ILE A 276 2.38 -21.04 1.67
C ILE A 276 2.87 -20.22 0.48
N PHE A 277 2.88 -20.81 -0.71
CA PHE A 277 3.24 -20.12 -1.96
C PHE A 277 2.07 -20.13 -2.93
N THR A 278 1.83 -19.00 -3.58
CA THR A 278 0.78 -18.81 -4.59
C THR A 278 1.38 -18.14 -5.82
N ILE A 279 0.82 -18.41 -7.01
CA ILE A 279 1.26 -17.78 -8.26
C ILE A 279 0.30 -16.63 -8.57
N GLU A 280 0.84 -15.43 -8.77
CA GLU A 280 0.04 -14.26 -9.14
C GLU A 280 0.23 -13.96 -10.64
N GLY A 281 -0.87 -13.78 -11.36
CA GLY A 281 -0.91 -13.17 -12.69
C GLY A 281 -0.03 -13.87 -13.74
N SER A 282 -0.63 -14.77 -14.52
CA SER A 282 -0.13 -14.93 -15.89
C SER A 282 -0.36 -13.59 -16.60
N LYS A 283 0.68 -12.81 -16.90
CA LYS A 283 0.61 -11.87 -18.03
C LYS A 283 0.58 -12.69 -19.31
N SER A 284 -0.44 -13.52 -19.47
CA SER A 284 -0.81 -14.09 -20.73
C SER A 284 -1.56 -13.00 -21.49
N ASN A 285 -0.86 -12.31 -22.40
CA ASN A 285 -1.53 -11.77 -23.58
C ASN A 285 -1.97 -12.96 -24.47
N LEU A 286 -2.74 -13.91 -23.91
CA LEU A 286 -3.42 -14.96 -24.65
C LEU A 286 -4.76 -14.38 -25.09
N SER A 287 -4.69 -13.46 -26.06
CA SER A 287 -5.82 -13.23 -26.95
C SER A 287 -6.03 -14.50 -27.76
N ILE A 288 -6.93 -15.36 -27.30
CA ILE A 288 -7.48 -16.46 -28.09
C ILE A 288 -8.42 -15.81 -29.12
N LYS A 289 -8.03 -15.88 -30.39
CA LYS A 289 -8.94 -15.87 -31.53
C LYS A 289 -8.74 -17.17 -32.30
#